data_AF-A0A2N0QM40-F1
#
_entry.id   AF-A0A2N0QM40-F1
#
_cell.length_a   1.000
_cell.length_b   1.000
_cell.length_c   1.000
_cell.angle_alpha   90.00
_cell.angle_beta   90.00
_cell.angle_gamma   90.00
#
_symmetry.space_group_name_H-M   'P 1'
#
loop_
_entity.id
_entity.type
_entity.pdbx_description
1 polymer ?
#
loop_
_entity_poly.entity_id
_entity_poly.type
_entity_poly.pdbx_seq_one_letter_code
_entity_poly.pdbx_strand_id
1 'polypeptide(L)'
;MLTDDKTYPYIKITNEKYPRILTTRKVKKDKAKYFGPYPNAGAASETRRLLNRIYPYRKCNRLPDRVCLYYHLGQCLAPCVKEIDPKVFDEMTEEISKFLQGGYEEVKENIEKKMLEAAEKLEFERAKEFRDQIQHIETVMQKQKMVSGDMSDRDVFGYAVEKGWMCVQVFFVRQGKLIERDVSIFPIYRDPEEEFLTFIGRFYDIPEHIKPREIFIPNNIEKSLLEKLLEVKVIIPKRGSKKEPH
;
A
#
# COMPACT_ATOMS: atom_id res chain seq x y z
N MET A 1 -7.32 23.36 17.52
CA MET A 1 -6.43 22.67 16.57
C MET A 1 -7.35 21.85 15.67
N LEU A 2 -7.64 22.35 14.45
CA LEU A 2 -8.44 21.63 13.46
C LEU A 2 -7.46 20.84 12.58
N THR A 3 -6.96 19.72 13.10
CA THR A 3 -6.38 18.68 12.25
C THR A 3 -7.53 18.02 11.53
N ASP A 4 -7.71 18.38 10.26
CA ASP A 4 -8.57 17.62 9.36
C ASP A 4 -7.83 16.28 9.15
N ASP A 5 -8.13 15.27 9.99
CA ASP A 5 -7.54 13.93 9.95
C ASP A 5 -7.96 13.21 8.66
N LYS A 6 -7.39 13.64 7.54
CA LYS A 6 -7.55 13.02 6.23
C LYS A 6 -6.76 11.71 6.23
N THR A 7 -7.48 10.65 6.56
CA THR A 7 -6.89 9.31 6.67
C THR A 7 -7.00 8.55 5.34
N TYR A 8 -5.87 8.04 4.87
CA TYR A 8 -5.76 7.28 3.62
C TYR A 8 -6.41 5.90 3.71
N PRO A 9 -7.04 5.41 2.64
CA PRO A 9 -7.43 4.03 2.57
C PRO A 9 -6.21 3.12 2.34
N TYR A 10 -6.10 2.12 3.20
CA TYR A 10 -5.17 1.01 3.11
C TYR A 10 -5.94 -0.28 2.86
N ILE A 11 -5.28 -1.24 2.22
CA ILE A 11 -5.70 -2.64 2.28
C ILE A 11 -5.11 -3.25 3.54
N LYS A 12 -5.95 -3.90 4.34
CA LYS A 12 -5.57 -4.60 5.56
C LYS A 12 -5.83 -6.09 5.41
N ILE A 13 -4.83 -6.91 5.66
CA ILE A 13 -4.99 -8.35 5.91
C ILE A 13 -4.99 -8.55 7.43
N THR A 14 -6.13 -8.96 7.99
CA THR A 14 -6.31 -9.09 9.45
C THR A 14 -5.41 -10.16 10.05
N ASN A 15 -4.99 -9.99 11.30
CA ASN A 15 -4.25 -10.99 12.07
C ASN A 15 -5.21 -11.76 12.99
N GLU A 16 -6.00 -12.65 12.41
CA GLU A 16 -6.93 -13.56 13.12
C GLU A 16 -6.78 -14.97 12.53
N LYS A 17 -7.22 -16.04 13.24
CA LYS A 17 -7.05 -17.46 12.81
C LYS A 17 -7.39 -17.67 11.32
N TYR A 18 -8.46 -17.04 10.86
CA TYR A 18 -8.85 -17.03 9.45
C TYR A 18 -8.91 -15.58 8.95
N PRO A 19 -7.85 -15.10 8.29
CA PRO A 19 -7.71 -13.70 7.92
C PRO A 19 -8.74 -13.23 6.87
N ARG A 20 -8.86 -11.91 6.76
CA ARG A 20 -9.75 -11.19 5.83
C ARG A 20 -8.99 -10.04 5.18
N ILE A 21 -9.33 -9.78 3.91
CA ILE A 21 -8.86 -8.59 3.19
C ILE A 21 -9.90 -7.48 3.31
N LEU A 22 -9.56 -6.40 4.01
CA LEU A 22 -10.41 -5.26 4.30
C LEU A 22 -9.81 -3.97 3.74
N THR A 23 -10.64 -2.95 3.55
CA THR A 23 -10.16 -1.57 3.41
C THR A 23 -10.31 -0.85 4.74
N THR A 24 -9.32 -0.06 5.13
CA THR A 24 -9.33 0.70 6.39
C THR A 24 -8.63 2.02 6.22
N ARG A 25 -9.05 3.02 6.98
CA ARG A 25 -8.38 4.31 7.10
C ARG A 25 -7.42 4.42 8.29
N LYS A 26 -7.50 3.43 9.19
CA LYS A 26 -6.72 3.39 10.43
C LYS A 26 -5.70 2.26 10.35
N VAL A 27 -4.44 2.61 10.58
CA VAL A 27 -3.34 1.65 10.75
C VAL A 27 -3.17 1.44 12.26
N LYS A 28 -3.07 0.18 12.69
CA LYS A 28 -2.95 -0.17 14.10
C LYS A 28 -1.76 -1.09 14.29
N LYS A 29 -1.15 -1.04 15.48
CA LYS A 29 -0.12 -2.00 15.91
C LYS A 29 -0.76 -3.34 16.34
N ASP A 30 -1.56 -3.96 15.46
CA ASP A 30 -2.33 -5.18 15.73
C ASP A 30 -1.79 -6.43 15.01
N LYS A 31 -0.55 -6.36 14.53
CA LYS A 31 0.16 -7.40 13.75
C LYS A 31 -0.51 -7.75 12.40
N ALA A 32 -1.56 -7.03 12.00
CA ALA A 32 -2.10 -7.14 10.66
C ALA A 32 -1.11 -6.59 9.61
N LYS A 33 -1.25 -7.02 8.36
CA LYS A 33 -0.49 -6.45 7.23
C LYS A 33 -1.28 -5.33 6.59
N TYR A 34 -0.60 -4.23 6.30
CA TYR A 34 -1.18 -3.03 5.70
C TYR A 34 -0.46 -2.71 4.40
N PHE A 35 -1.21 -2.47 3.34
CA PHE A 35 -0.70 -2.14 2.01
C PHE A 35 -1.35 -0.85 1.52
N GLY A 36 -0.54 0.02 0.91
CA GLY A 36 -0.93 1.38 0.52
C GLY A 36 0.10 2.40 1.04
N PRO A 37 -0.29 3.68 1.19
CA PRO A 37 -1.64 4.24 1.02
C PRO A 37 -2.13 4.25 -0.44
N TYR A 38 -3.44 4.12 -0.63
CA TYR A 38 -4.08 4.24 -1.95
C TYR A 38 -4.60 5.67 -2.18
N PRO A 39 -4.62 6.17 -3.44
CA PRO A 39 -4.96 7.56 -3.75
C PRO A 39 -6.41 7.92 -3.39
N ASN A 40 -7.32 6.96 -3.40
CA ASN A 40 -8.70 7.13 -2.95
C ASN A 40 -9.33 5.78 -2.60
N ALA A 41 -10.51 5.83 -1.97
CA ALA A 41 -11.22 4.63 -1.53
C ALA A 41 -11.67 3.74 -2.71
N GLY A 42 -11.89 4.33 -3.89
CA GLY A 42 -12.20 3.60 -5.12
C GLY A 42 -11.04 2.70 -5.53
N ALA A 43 -9.82 3.25 -5.63
CA ALA A 43 -8.61 2.49 -5.94
C ALA A 43 -8.36 1.36 -4.94
N ALA A 44 -8.48 1.64 -3.63
CA ALA A 44 -8.34 0.61 -2.61
C ALA A 44 -9.42 -0.49 -2.73
N SER A 45 -10.66 -0.12 -3.06
CA SER A 45 -11.78 -1.06 -3.23
C SER A 45 -11.60 -1.92 -4.48
N GLU A 46 -11.16 -1.35 -5.60
CA GLU A 46 -10.84 -2.06 -6.85
C GLU A 46 -9.73 -3.09 -6.60
N THR A 47 -8.61 -2.68 -5.98
CA THR A 47 -7.53 -3.60 -5.64
C THR A 47 -7.98 -4.68 -4.65
N ARG A 48 -8.75 -4.34 -3.60
CA ARG A 48 -9.35 -5.35 -2.70
C ARG A 48 -10.23 -6.34 -3.45
N ARG A 49 -11.04 -5.88 -4.41
CA ARG A 49 -11.91 -6.76 -5.21
C ARG A 49 -11.09 -7.71 -6.07
N LEU A 50 -10.00 -7.23 -6.65
CA LEU A 50 -9.05 -8.05 -7.39
C LEU A 50 -8.41 -9.12 -6.49
N LEU A 51 -7.84 -8.73 -5.36
CA LEU A 51 -7.22 -9.66 -4.41
C LEU A 51 -8.21 -10.74 -3.93
N ASN A 52 -9.46 -10.36 -3.65
CA ASN A 52 -10.47 -11.31 -3.20
C ASN A 52 -10.89 -12.36 -4.25
N ARG A 53 -10.64 -12.09 -5.54
CA ARG A 53 -10.89 -13.04 -6.63
C ARG A 53 -9.73 -14.02 -6.82
N ILE A 54 -8.50 -13.54 -6.63
CA ILE A 54 -7.28 -14.34 -6.80
C ILE A 54 -7.02 -15.20 -5.56
N TYR A 55 -7.21 -14.61 -4.38
CA TYR A 55 -6.85 -15.22 -3.11
C TYR A 55 -8.11 -15.60 -2.29
N PRO A 56 -8.34 -16.90 -2.02
CA PRO A 56 -9.58 -17.39 -1.40
C PRO A 56 -9.71 -17.16 0.12
N TYR A 57 -9.42 -15.94 0.59
CA TYR A 57 -9.72 -15.50 1.96
C TYR A 57 -11.22 -15.55 2.24
N ARG A 58 -11.62 -15.62 3.51
CA ARG A 58 -13.05 -15.51 3.87
C ARG A 58 -13.55 -14.06 3.72
N LYS A 59 -14.84 -13.92 3.45
CA LYS A 59 -15.52 -12.61 3.27
C LYS A 59 -16.53 -12.32 4.40
N CYS A 60 -16.94 -13.35 5.13
CA CYS A 60 -17.92 -13.22 6.20
C CYS A 60 -17.32 -12.53 7.44
N ASN A 61 -18.14 -11.71 8.11
CA ASN A 61 -17.73 -11.05 9.35
C ASN A 61 -17.65 -12.03 10.53
N ARG A 62 -18.63 -12.92 10.63
CA ARG A 62 -18.67 -14.06 11.57
C ARG A 62 -18.68 -15.34 10.76
N LEU A 63 -18.04 -16.39 11.28
CA LEU A 63 -18.07 -17.70 10.63
C LEU A 63 -19.49 -18.27 10.82
N PRO A 64 -20.24 -18.53 9.73
CA PRO A 64 -21.49 -19.29 9.82
C PRO A 64 -21.20 -20.79 9.96
N ASP A 65 -22.23 -21.60 10.22
CA ASP A 65 -22.11 -23.07 10.30
C ASP A 65 -22.28 -23.76 8.93
N ARG A 66 -22.33 -22.99 7.83
CA ARG A 66 -22.51 -23.51 6.47
C ARG A 66 -21.64 -22.78 5.46
N VAL A 67 -21.34 -23.45 4.35
CA VAL A 67 -20.61 -22.85 3.23
C VAL A 67 -21.44 -21.74 2.57
N CYS A 68 -20.76 -20.73 2.02
CA CYS A 68 -21.40 -19.63 1.31
C CYS A 68 -21.12 -19.70 -0.19
N LEU A 69 -21.79 -18.86 -0.98
CA LEU A 69 -21.59 -18.76 -2.42
C LEU A 69 -20.12 -18.59 -2.81
N TYR A 70 -19.34 -17.80 -2.06
CA TYR A 70 -17.92 -17.60 -2.35
C TYR A 70 -17.09 -18.89 -2.30
N TYR A 71 -17.48 -19.89 -1.50
CA TYR A 71 -16.82 -21.19 -1.52
C TYR A 71 -17.11 -21.94 -2.82
N HIS A 72 -18.37 -21.95 -3.26
CA HIS A 72 -18.76 -22.59 -4.52
C HIS A 72 -18.14 -21.89 -5.74
N LEU A 73 -17.87 -20.60 -5.65
CA LEU A 73 -17.13 -19.81 -6.65
C LEU A 73 -15.60 -19.97 -6.53
N GLY A 74 -15.08 -20.81 -5.63
CA GLY A 74 -13.64 -20.99 -5.41
C GLY A 74 -12.92 -19.77 -4.80
N GLN A 75 -13.67 -18.77 -4.33
CA GLN A 75 -13.15 -17.54 -3.72
C GLN A 75 -13.06 -17.63 -2.19
N CYS A 76 -13.33 -18.76 -1.57
CA CYS A 76 -13.21 -18.91 -0.13
C CYS A 76 -12.82 -20.36 0.19
N LEU A 77 -11.87 -20.58 1.09
CA LEU A 77 -11.49 -21.93 1.52
C LEU A 77 -12.52 -22.60 2.46
N ALA A 78 -13.58 -21.87 2.82
CA ALA A 78 -14.63 -22.29 3.76
C ALA A 78 -14.13 -22.70 5.17
N PRO A 79 -13.41 -21.80 5.88
CA PRO A 79 -13.04 -22.02 7.28
C PRO A 79 -14.23 -22.17 8.24
N CYS A 80 -15.46 -21.93 7.77
CA CYS A 80 -16.70 -22.12 8.53
C CYS A 80 -16.99 -23.60 8.84
N VAL A 81 -16.61 -24.50 7.95
CA VAL A 81 -16.91 -25.94 8.08
C VAL A 81 -15.67 -26.83 7.92
N LYS A 82 -14.54 -26.23 7.53
CA LYS A 82 -13.26 -26.92 7.35
C LYS A 82 -12.22 -26.32 8.29
N GLU A 83 -11.39 -27.19 8.86
CA GLU A 83 -10.14 -26.77 9.48
C GLU A 83 -9.09 -26.58 8.38
N ILE A 84 -8.46 -25.42 8.36
CA ILE A 84 -7.44 -25.05 7.38
C ILE A 84 -6.19 -24.68 8.16
N ASP A 85 -5.05 -25.23 7.75
CA ASP A 85 -3.76 -24.89 8.33
C ASP A 85 -3.51 -23.37 8.19
N PRO A 86 -3.24 -22.64 9.29
CA PRO A 86 -2.85 -21.23 9.25
C PRO A 86 -1.76 -20.90 8.24
N LYS A 87 -0.81 -21.83 8.00
CA LYS A 87 0.30 -21.64 7.05
C LYS A 87 -0.16 -21.32 5.63
N VAL A 88 -1.30 -21.88 5.20
CA VAL A 88 -1.89 -21.58 3.88
C VAL A 88 -2.19 -20.10 3.74
N PHE A 89 -2.66 -19.45 4.80
CA PHE A 89 -2.94 -18.02 4.77
C PHE A 89 -1.67 -17.17 4.85
N ASP A 90 -0.63 -17.65 5.53
CA ASP A 90 0.67 -16.98 5.58
C ASP A 90 1.32 -16.96 4.19
N GLU A 91 1.36 -18.11 3.51
CA GLU A 91 1.85 -18.22 2.12
C GLU A 91 1.08 -17.29 1.17
N MET A 92 -0.26 -17.31 1.25
CA MET A 92 -1.10 -16.40 0.46
C MET A 92 -0.87 -14.93 0.81
N THR A 93 -0.53 -14.59 2.06
CA THR A 93 -0.21 -13.22 2.48
C THR A 93 1.12 -12.75 1.88
N GLU A 94 2.11 -13.64 1.82
CA GLU A 94 3.39 -13.37 1.18
C GLU A 94 3.24 -13.18 -0.34
N GLU A 95 2.45 -14.02 -1.00
CA GLU A 95 2.12 -13.86 -2.42
C GLU A 95 1.45 -12.52 -2.71
N ILE A 96 0.47 -12.11 -1.89
CA ILE A 96 -0.15 -10.79 -2.01
C ILE A 96 0.89 -9.68 -1.86
N SER A 97 1.83 -9.84 -0.92
CA SER A 97 2.88 -8.85 -0.69
C SER A 97 3.78 -8.69 -1.91
N LYS A 98 4.18 -9.80 -2.55
CA LYS A 98 4.96 -9.79 -3.80
C LYS A 98 4.16 -9.18 -4.96
N PHE A 99 2.90 -9.58 -5.10
CA PHE A 99 1.99 -9.08 -6.14
C PHE A 99 1.85 -7.55 -6.09
N LEU A 100 1.59 -6.99 -4.90
CA LEU A 100 1.42 -5.55 -4.71
C LEU A 100 2.73 -4.75 -4.86
N GLN A 101 3.90 -5.40 -4.74
CA GLN A 101 5.22 -4.77 -4.92
C GLN A 101 5.74 -4.82 -6.37
N GLY A 102 4.94 -5.32 -7.31
CA GLY A 102 5.27 -5.36 -8.74
C GLY A 102 5.45 -6.77 -9.31
N GLY A 103 5.33 -7.82 -8.50
CA GLY A 103 5.40 -9.22 -8.92
C GLY A 103 4.09 -9.76 -9.52
N TYR A 104 3.38 -8.97 -10.33
CA TYR A 104 2.07 -9.38 -10.87
C TYR A 104 2.17 -10.23 -12.15
N GLU A 105 3.35 -10.27 -12.80
CA GLU A 105 3.58 -11.03 -14.03
C GLU A 105 3.42 -12.54 -13.81
N GLU A 106 4.02 -13.09 -12.75
CA GLU A 106 3.88 -14.51 -12.40
C GLU A 106 2.42 -14.89 -12.10
N VAL A 107 1.69 -14.02 -11.41
CA VAL A 107 0.26 -14.24 -11.12
C VAL A 107 -0.57 -14.21 -12.41
N LYS A 108 -0.25 -13.29 -13.32
CA LYS A 108 -0.90 -13.20 -14.64
C LYS A 108 -0.66 -14.49 -15.44
N GLU A 109 0.58 -14.96 -15.54
CA GLU A 109 0.93 -16.20 -16.25
C GLU A 109 0.18 -17.42 -15.68
N ASN A 110 0.07 -17.50 -14.35
CA ASN A 110 -0.67 -18.59 -13.71
C ASN A 110 -2.18 -18.56 -14.01
N ILE A 111 -2.78 -17.38 -14.12
CA ILE A 111 -4.20 -17.23 -14.51
C ILE A 111 -4.37 -17.53 -16.00
N GLU A 112 -3.41 -17.15 -16.84
CA GLU A 112 -3.42 -17.44 -18.28
C GLU A 112 -3.35 -18.94 -18.56
N LYS A 113 -2.49 -19.69 -17.83
CA LYS A 113 -2.48 -21.16 -17.91
C LYS A 113 -3.84 -21.77 -17.57
N LYS A 114 -4.48 -21.33 -16.48
CA LYS A 114 -5.82 -21.79 -16.08
C LYS A 114 -6.89 -21.43 -17.10
N MET A 115 -6.77 -20.29 -17.77
CA MET A 115 -7.64 -19.87 -18.86
C MET A 115 -7.53 -20.83 -20.06
N LEU A 116 -6.32 -21.15 -20.47
CA LEU A 116 -6.05 -22.07 -21.59
C LEU A 116 -6.56 -23.48 -21.27
N GLU A 117 -6.27 -24.01 -20.08
CA GLU A 117 -6.77 -25.32 -19.64
C GLU A 117 -8.31 -25.39 -19.63
N ALA A 118 -8.98 -24.32 -19.20
CA ALA A 118 -10.45 -24.25 -19.24
C ALA A 118 -10.98 -24.21 -20.68
N ALA A 119 -10.29 -23.50 -21.58
CA ALA A 119 -10.65 -23.46 -22.99
C ALA A 119 -10.48 -24.83 -23.68
N GLU A 120 -9.39 -25.54 -23.37
CA GLU A 120 -9.16 -26.92 -23.85
C GLU A 120 -10.25 -27.89 -23.38
N LYS A 121 -10.78 -27.68 -22.17
CA LYS A 121 -11.91 -28.45 -21.61
C LYS A 121 -13.28 -27.99 -22.11
N LEU A 122 -13.33 -27.03 -23.05
CA LEU A 122 -14.56 -26.42 -23.56
C LEU A 122 -15.40 -25.69 -22.49
N GLU A 123 -14.78 -25.31 -21.36
CA GLU A 123 -15.39 -24.53 -20.28
C GLU A 123 -15.30 -23.02 -20.58
N PHE A 124 -15.96 -22.57 -21.66
CA PHE A 124 -15.81 -21.21 -22.18
C PHE A 124 -16.20 -20.09 -21.20
N GLU A 125 -17.21 -20.31 -20.36
CA GLU A 125 -17.60 -19.34 -19.33
C GLU A 125 -16.46 -19.12 -18.32
N ARG A 126 -15.80 -20.21 -17.90
CA ARG A 126 -14.69 -20.16 -16.97
C ARG A 126 -13.44 -19.55 -17.60
N ALA A 127 -13.15 -19.89 -18.85
CA ALA A 127 -12.07 -19.25 -19.61
C ALA A 127 -12.31 -17.72 -19.73
N LYS A 128 -13.56 -17.30 -20.00
CA LYS A 128 -13.94 -15.89 -20.02
C LYS A 128 -13.72 -15.21 -18.66
N GLU A 129 -14.06 -15.86 -17.54
CA GLU A 129 -13.79 -15.31 -16.21
C GLU A 129 -12.30 -15.06 -15.96
N PHE A 130 -11.43 -16.01 -16.34
CA PHE A 130 -9.98 -15.84 -16.20
C PHE A 130 -9.44 -14.73 -17.11
N ARG A 131 -9.92 -14.63 -18.35
CA ARG A 131 -9.58 -13.53 -19.26
C ARG A 131 -9.96 -12.17 -18.67
N ASP A 132 -11.18 -12.06 -18.15
CA ASP A 132 -11.67 -10.82 -17.54
C ASP A 132 -10.89 -10.49 -16.25
N GLN A 133 -10.38 -11.49 -15.51
CA GLN A 133 -9.45 -11.31 -14.39
C GLN A 133 -8.09 -10.76 -14.86
N ILE A 134 -7.51 -11.30 -15.93
CA ILE A 134 -6.24 -10.81 -16.52
C ILE A 134 -6.37 -9.35 -16.92
N GLN A 135 -7.43 -8.99 -17.65
CA GLN A 135 -7.69 -7.60 -18.05
C GLN A 135 -7.84 -6.67 -16.84
N HIS A 136 -8.45 -7.15 -15.75
CA HIS A 136 -8.59 -6.38 -14.53
C HIS A 136 -7.24 -6.19 -13.82
N ILE A 137 -6.36 -7.20 -13.79
CA ILE A 137 -4.99 -7.08 -13.28
C ILE A 137 -4.26 -6.00 -14.09
N GLU A 138 -4.27 -6.11 -15.41
CA GLU A 138 -3.60 -5.16 -16.29
C GLU A 138 -4.12 -3.75 -16.11
N THR A 139 -5.43 -3.55 -16.00
CA THR A 139 -6.02 -2.23 -15.79
C THR A 139 -5.58 -1.61 -14.46
N VAL A 140 -5.62 -2.39 -13.38
CA VAL A 140 -5.22 -1.90 -12.04
C VAL A 140 -3.72 -1.61 -12.02
N MET A 141 -2.88 -2.48 -12.60
CA MET A 141 -1.42 -2.33 -12.61
C MET A 141 -0.91 -1.29 -13.63
N GLN A 142 -1.51 -1.15 -14.81
CA GLN A 142 -1.14 -0.14 -15.80
C GLN A 142 -1.47 1.29 -15.32
N LYS A 143 -2.59 1.47 -14.61
CA LYS A 143 -2.91 2.74 -13.92
C LYS A 143 -1.82 3.13 -12.90
N GLN A 144 -1.11 2.14 -12.34
CA GLN A 144 0.07 2.34 -11.52
C GLN A 144 1.32 2.65 -12.38
N LYS A 145 1.57 1.90 -13.47
CA LYS A 145 2.77 2.01 -14.33
C LYS A 145 2.86 3.28 -15.20
N MET A 146 1.75 3.86 -15.67
CA MET A 146 1.73 5.05 -16.57
C MET A 146 2.30 6.34 -15.95
N VAL A 147 2.76 6.32 -14.70
CA VAL A 147 3.39 7.46 -14.00
C VAL A 147 4.92 7.42 -14.13
N SER A 148 5.41 6.82 -15.21
CA SER A 148 6.80 6.38 -15.34
C SER A 148 7.80 7.54 -15.41
N GLY A 149 8.64 7.54 -14.38
CA GLY A 149 9.91 8.23 -14.25
C GLY A 149 10.61 7.73 -12.99
N ASP A 150 9.82 7.47 -11.94
CA ASP A 150 10.27 6.87 -10.70
C ASP A 150 9.08 6.31 -9.90
N MET A 151 8.99 4.99 -9.75
CA MET A 151 7.87 4.30 -9.08
C MET A 151 8.13 4.06 -7.59
N SER A 152 9.26 4.52 -7.04
CA SER A 152 9.56 4.30 -5.63
C SER A 152 8.65 5.16 -4.74
N ASP A 153 8.05 4.52 -3.74
CA ASP A 153 7.32 5.21 -2.69
C ASP A 153 8.29 6.04 -1.87
N ARG A 154 8.03 7.35 -1.78
CA ARG A 154 8.86 8.30 -1.03
C ARG A 154 8.05 9.35 -0.31
N ASP A 155 8.59 9.82 0.80
CA ASP A 155 8.08 11.01 1.49
C ASP A 155 9.10 12.12 1.31
N VAL A 156 8.64 13.29 0.87
CA VAL A 156 9.50 14.47 0.64
C VAL A 156 9.21 15.50 1.71
N PHE A 157 10.19 15.73 2.57
CA PHE A 157 10.10 16.72 3.63
C PHE A 157 10.76 18.03 3.21
N GLY A 158 10.14 19.13 3.62
CA GLY A 158 10.73 20.47 3.57
C GLY A 158 10.27 21.26 4.78
N TYR A 159 11.04 22.28 5.15
CA TYR A 159 10.64 23.18 6.22
C TYR A 159 11.04 24.63 5.92
N ALA A 160 10.36 25.55 6.59
CA ALA A 160 10.72 26.96 6.63
C ALA A 160 10.57 27.47 8.06
N VAL A 161 11.41 28.43 8.44
CA VAL A 161 11.37 29.08 9.75
C VAL A 161 11.13 30.57 9.57
N GLU A 162 10.13 31.10 10.26
CA GLU A 162 9.85 32.53 10.27
C GLU A 162 9.37 32.95 11.67
N LYS A 163 9.97 34.02 12.22
CA LYS A 163 9.56 34.66 13.49
C LYS A 163 9.39 33.67 14.67
N GLY A 164 10.30 32.71 14.80
CA GLY A 164 10.26 31.70 15.88
C GLY A 164 9.25 30.58 15.67
N TRP A 165 8.66 30.47 14.48
CA TRP A 165 7.78 29.36 14.08
C TRP A 165 8.45 28.54 13.00
N MET A 166 8.31 27.22 13.07
CA MET A 166 8.66 26.30 12.00
C MET A 166 7.39 25.76 11.35
N CYS A 167 7.39 25.78 10.02
CA CYS A 167 6.42 25.10 9.19
C CYS A 167 7.12 23.93 8.50
N VAL A 168 6.69 22.71 8.78
CA VAL A 168 7.13 21.51 8.10
C VAL A 168 6.06 21.06 7.12
N GLN A 169 6.46 20.86 5.87
CA GLN A 169 5.64 20.32 4.80
C GLN A 169 6.16 18.93 4.43
N VAL A 170 5.27 17.95 4.46
CA VAL A 170 5.53 16.60 3.97
C VAL A 170 4.71 16.38 2.71
N PHE A 171 5.32 15.87 1.65
CA PHE A 171 4.65 15.42 0.44
C PHE A 171 4.77 13.91 0.35
N PHE A 172 3.63 13.22 0.32
CA PHE A 172 3.61 11.77 0.14
C PHE A 172 3.55 11.48 -1.35
N VAL A 173 4.60 10.84 -1.86
CA VAL A 173 4.68 10.41 -3.25
C VAL A 173 4.62 8.89 -3.26
N ARG A 174 3.63 8.33 -3.94
CA ARG A 174 3.46 6.88 -4.11
C ARG A 174 3.37 6.58 -5.60
N GLN A 175 4.20 5.66 -6.06
CA GLN A 175 4.26 5.28 -7.49
C GLN A 175 4.33 6.52 -8.41
N GLY A 176 5.21 7.48 -8.09
CA GLY A 176 5.40 8.72 -8.84
C GLY A 176 4.27 9.76 -8.75
N LYS A 177 3.13 9.44 -8.11
CA LYS A 177 2.04 10.40 -7.90
C LYS A 177 2.19 11.07 -6.55
N LEU A 178 2.08 12.40 -6.54
CA LEU A 178 1.78 13.12 -5.32
C LEU A 178 0.37 12.73 -4.89
N ILE A 179 0.27 11.97 -3.81
CA ILE A 179 -1.02 11.53 -3.29
C ILE A 179 -1.59 12.54 -2.29
N GLU A 180 -0.73 13.22 -1.52
CA GLU A 180 -1.16 14.20 -0.51
C GLU A 180 0.01 15.05 0.01
N ARG A 181 -0.34 16.10 0.77
CA ARG A 181 0.59 16.95 1.50
C ARG A 181 0.10 17.13 2.93
N ASP A 182 0.98 16.99 3.91
CA ASP A 182 0.71 17.26 5.33
C ASP A 182 1.54 18.46 5.80
N VAL A 183 0.92 19.35 6.59
CA VAL A 183 1.50 20.59 7.07
C VAL A 183 1.43 20.62 8.60
N SER A 184 2.58 20.76 9.22
CA SER A 184 2.71 20.96 10.67
C SER A 184 3.35 22.30 10.96
N ILE A 185 2.72 23.10 11.83
CA ILE A 185 3.20 24.42 12.24
C ILE A 185 3.33 24.44 13.76
N PHE A 186 4.52 24.76 14.27
CA PHE A 186 4.81 24.77 15.71
C PHE A 186 5.90 25.79 16.07
N PRO A 187 5.93 26.30 17.31
CA PRO A 187 6.98 27.20 17.77
C PRO A 187 8.30 26.44 17.90
N ILE A 188 9.42 27.10 17.60
CA ILE A 188 10.77 26.55 17.80
C ILE A 188 11.51 27.31 18.89
N TYR A 189 12.37 26.60 19.61
CA TYR A 189 13.15 27.15 20.72
C TYR A 189 14.66 26.87 20.60
N ARG A 190 15.05 26.06 19.61
CA ARG A 190 16.41 25.56 19.40
C ARG A 190 16.82 25.72 17.94
N ASP A 191 17.95 25.12 17.60
CA ASP A 191 18.43 25.06 16.22
C ASP A 191 17.37 24.41 15.30
N PRO A 192 17.04 25.04 14.16
CA PRO A 192 16.05 24.51 13.22
C PRO A 192 16.34 23.10 12.70
N GLU A 193 17.61 22.73 12.52
CA GLU A 193 17.98 21.44 11.93
C GLU A 193 17.70 20.30 12.93
N GLU A 194 18.04 20.51 14.20
CA GLU A 194 17.73 19.58 15.30
C GLU A 194 16.22 19.40 15.53
N GLU A 195 15.46 20.51 15.53
CA GLU A 195 14.00 20.47 15.69
C GLU A 195 13.33 19.74 14.53
N PHE A 196 13.82 19.96 13.30
CA PHE A 196 13.32 19.27 12.12
C PHE A 196 13.63 17.76 12.14
N LEU A 197 14.84 17.36 12.57
CA LEU A 197 15.20 15.94 12.78
C LEU A 197 14.27 15.29 13.82
N THR A 198 14.02 15.99 14.93
CA THR A 198 13.12 15.53 16.00
C THR A 198 11.69 15.39 15.48
N PHE A 199 11.23 16.34 14.66
CA PHE A 199 9.92 16.28 14.02
C PHE A 199 9.79 15.02 13.14
N ILE A 200 10.76 14.73 12.28
CA ILE A 200 10.71 13.55 11.40
C ILE A 200 10.62 12.25 12.22
N GLY A 201 11.39 12.14 13.32
CA GLY A 201 11.30 10.99 14.21
C GLY A 201 9.89 10.79 14.78
N ARG A 202 9.33 11.85 15.37
CA ARG A 202 7.96 11.83 15.94
C ARG A 202 6.88 11.63 14.88
N PHE A 203 7.11 12.13 13.68
CA PHE A 203 6.18 11.98 12.56
C PHE A 203 5.94 10.50 12.25
N TYR A 204 6.99 9.68 12.26
CA TYR A 204 6.89 8.24 12.02
C TYR A 204 6.52 7.40 13.26
N ASP A 205 6.40 8.02 14.44
CA ASP A 205 5.82 7.36 15.62
C ASP A 205 4.30 7.20 15.49
N ILE A 206 3.66 8.03 14.66
CA ILE A 206 2.23 7.96 14.34
C ILE A 206 1.98 6.71 13.48
N PRO A 207 1.16 5.74 13.94
CA PRO A 207 0.96 4.47 13.23
C PRO A 207 0.47 4.60 11.77
N GLU A 208 -0.28 5.65 11.47
CA GLU A 208 -0.80 5.96 10.15
C GLU A 208 0.28 6.36 9.14
N HIS A 209 1.44 6.81 9.61
CA HIS A 209 2.59 7.20 8.79
C HIS A 209 3.49 5.99 8.55
N ILE A 210 3.11 5.16 7.57
CA ILE A 210 3.93 4.03 7.15
C ILE A 210 5.19 4.53 6.45
N LYS A 211 6.36 4.12 6.97
CA LYS A 211 7.67 4.44 6.40
C LYS A 211 7.75 4.03 4.92
N PRO A 212 8.11 4.95 4.01
CA PRO A 212 8.27 4.66 2.60
C PRO A 212 9.60 3.92 2.33
N ARG A 213 9.87 3.56 1.07
CA ARG A 213 11.17 2.99 0.68
C ARG A 213 12.30 4.02 0.76
N GLU A 214 11.98 5.29 0.48
CA GLU A 214 12.96 6.38 0.45
C GLU A 214 12.38 7.64 1.09
N ILE A 215 13.21 8.41 1.79
CA ILE A 215 12.81 9.70 2.38
C ILE A 215 13.69 10.80 1.81
N PHE A 216 13.07 11.87 1.34
CA PHE A 216 13.76 13.01 0.76
C PHE A 216 13.77 14.16 1.76
N ILE A 217 14.94 14.73 2.01
CA ILE A 217 15.14 15.80 3.01
C ILE A 217 15.89 17.00 2.41
N PRO A 218 15.79 18.19 3.03
CA PRO A 218 16.61 19.34 2.65
C PRO A 218 18.11 19.07 2.77
N ASN A 219 18.92 19.81 2.00
CA ASN A 219 20.36 19.59 1.90
C ASN A 219 21.17 20.01 3.12
N ASN A 220 20.59 20.82 3.99
CA ASN A 220 21.23 21.24 5.24
C ASN A 220 20.99 20.27 6.39
N ILE A 221 20.25 19.17 6.18
CA ILE A 221 19.97 18.19 7.22
C ILE A 221 20.91 16.99 7.12
N GLU A 222 21.45 16.56 8.26
CA GLU A 222 22.35 15.41 8.30
C GLU A 222 21.59 14.09 8.04
N LYS A 223 21.76 13.53 6.84
CA LYS A 223 21.12 12.26 6.44
C LYS A 223 21.48 11.07 7.33
N SER A 224 22.70 11.05 7.89
CA SER A 224 23.28 9.87 8.55
C SER A 224 22.50 9.48 9.81
N LEU A 225 21.98 10.49 10.52
CA LEU A 225 21.18 10.34 11.73
C LEU A 225 19.80 9.75 11.40
N LEU A 226 19.15 10.23 10.34
CA LEU A 226 17.83 9.74 9.94
C LEU A 226 17.88 8.33 9.36
N GLU A 227 18.91 7.99 8.57
CA GLU A 227 19.08 6.63 8.05
C GLU A 227 19.21 5.61 9.20
N LYS A 228 19.98 5.96 10.24
CA LYS A 228 20.13 5.12 11.44
C LYS A 228 18.85 5.07 12.28
N LEU A 229 18.16 6.18 12.46
CA LEU A 229 16.96 6.27 13.29
C LEU A 229 15.76 5.54 12.66
N LEU A 230 15.60 5.70 11.34
CA LEU A 230 14.41 5.22 10.65
C LEU A 230 14.62 3.87 9.96
N GLU A 231 15.87 3.45 9.73
CA GLU A 231 16.22 2.27 8.94
C GLU A 231 15.68 2.33 7.50
N VAL A 232 15.62 3.54 6.94
CA VAL A 232 15.12 3.84 5.60
C VAL A 232 16.17 4.63 4.84
N LYS A 233 16.26 4.44 3.52
CA LYS A 233 17.19 5.17 2.66
C LYS A 233 16.82 6.66 2.61
N VAL A 234 17.76 7.54 2.93
CA VAL A 234 17.53 8.99 2.94
C VAL A 234 18.30 9.65 1.80
N ILE A 235 17.59 10.45 1.01
CA ILE A 235 18.11 11.09 -0.20
C ILE A 235 18.01 12.60 -0.04
N ILE A 236 19.12 13.29 -0.28
CA ILE A 236 19.12 14.74 -0.46
C ILE A 236 18.97 15.00 -1.96
N PRO A 237 17.83 15.52 -2.45
CA PRO A 237 17.65 15.81 -3.85
C PRO A 237 18.61 16.95 -4.22
N LYS A 238 19.53 16.70 -5.15
CA LYS A 238 20.25 17.78 -5.82
C LYS A 238 19.23 18.51 -6.70
N ARG A 239 19.15 19.85 -6.60
CA ARG A 239 18.34 20.69 -7.51
C ARG A 239 18.52 20.16 -8.94
N GLY A 240 17.47 19.59 -9.52
CA GLY A 240 17.57 18.92 -10.80
C GLY A 240 17.96 19.89 -11.92
N SER A 241 18.64 19.36 -12.92
CA SER A 241 18.54 19.83 -14.31
C SER A 241 17.05 19.92 -14.67
N LYS A 242 16.48 21.12 -14.56
CA LYS A 242 15.09 21.39 -14.97
C LYS A 242 15.01 21.42 -16.49
N LYS A 243 14.19 20.52 -17.03
CA LYS A 243 13.37 20.64 -18.26
C LYS A 243 14.08 21.10 -19.55
N GLU A 244 14.13 20.21 -20.53
CA GLU A 244 13.79 20.64 -21.90
C GLU A 244 12.25 20.63 -22.02
N PRO A 245 11.63 21.76 -22.38
CA PRO A 245 10.24 21.78 -22.77
C PRO A 245 10.09 21.21 -24.19
N HIS A 246 9.14 20.30 -24.39
CA HIS A 246 8.49 20.14 -25.68
C HIS A 246 7.21 20.97 -25.67
#